data_AF-A0A6G3X173-F1
#
_entry.id   AF-A0A6G3X173-F1
#
_cell.length_a   1.000
_cell.length_b   1.000
_cell.length_c   1.000
_cell.angle_alpha   90.00
_cell.angle_beta   90.00
_cell.angle_gamma   90.00
#
_symmetry.space_group_name_H-M   'P 1'
#
loop_
_entity.id
_entity.type
_entity.pdbx_description
1 polymer ?
#
loop_
_entity_poly.entity_id
_entity_poly.type
_entity_poly.pdbx_seq_one_letter_code
_entity_poly.pdbx_strand_id
1 'polypeptide(L)' 'LLAELTEKEAFGRYAEPWEVANVIVFLASGYSSYMTGEVVPVSSQHA' A
#
# COMPACT_ATOMS: atom_id res chain seq x y z
N LEU A 1 10.67 -15.00 9.92
CA LEU A 1 9.57 -14.01 9.98
C LEU A 1 9.64 -12.92 8.90
N LEU A 2 10.57 -11.96 8.93
CA LEU A 2 10.61 -10.92 7.87
C LEU A 2 10.90 -11.50 6.48
N ALA A 3 11.85 -12.43 6.36
CA ALA A 3 12.14 -13.11 5.10
C ALA A 3 10.91 -13.90 4.56
N GLU A 4 10.22 -14.65 5.43
CA GLU A 4 9.02 -15.43 5.09
C GLU A 4 7.84 -14.56 4.66
N LEU A 5 7.73 -13.33 5.17
CA LEU A 5 6.70 -12.37 4.74
C LEU A 5 7.08 -11.75 3.40
N THR A 6 8.35 -11.42 3.21
CA THR A 6 8.88 -10.89 1.94
C THR A 6 8.72 -11.89 0.79
N GLU A 7 8.86 -13.20 1.04
CA GLU A 7 8.59 -14.25 0.05
C GLU A 7 7.15 -14.28 -0.46
N LYS A 8 6.19 -13.77 0.32
CA LYS A 8 4.78 -13.72 -0.05
C LYS A 8 4.40 -12.44 -0.80
N GLU A 9 5.31 -11.48 -0.91
CA GLU A 9 5.12 -10.27 -1.70
C GLU A 9 5.42 -10.57 -3.17
N ALA A 10 4.57 -10.12 -4.10
CA ALA A 10 4.77 -10.33 -5.52
C ALA A 10 6.10 -9.76 -6.05
N PHE A 11 6.61 -8.70 -5.41
CA PHE A 11 7.88 -8.07 -5.75
C PHE A 11 9.08 -8.60 -4.97
N GLY A 12 8.90 -9.57 -4.07
CA GLY A 12 9.98 -10.12 -3.25
C GLY A 12 10.65 -9.09 -2.34
N ARG A 13 9.97 -7.97 -2.06
CA ARG A 13 10.39 -6.90 -1.15
C ARG A 13 9.18 -6.31 -0.45
N TYR A 14 9.43 -5.69 0.70
CA TYR A 14 8.44 -4.85 1.36
C TYR A 14 8.15 -3.58 0.53
N ALA A 15 7.02 -2.94 0.82
CA ALA A 15 6.66 -1.66 0.24
C ALA A 15 7.69 -0.59 0.62
N GLU A 16 8.18 0.15 -0.36
CA GLU A 16 9.13 1.23 -0.16
C GLU A 16 8.39 2.49 0.33
N PRO A 17 9.03 3.35 1.15
CA PRO A 17 8.34 4.47 1.79
C PRO A 17 7.61 5.42 0.83
N TRP A 18 8.13 5.60 -0.39
CA TRP A 18 7.49 6.44 -1.40
C TRP A 18 6.21 5.82 -1.98
N GLU A 19 6.10 4.49 -2.01
CA GLU A 19 4.89 3.79 -2.46
C GLU A 19 3.74 4.08 -1.49
N VAL A 20 4.03 4.13 -0.18
CA VAL A 20 3.08 4.55 0.85
C VAL A 20 2.79 6.05 0.75
N ALA A 21 3.82 6.89 0.55
CA ALA A 21 3.65 8.33 0.43
C ALA A 21 2.73 8.72 -0.74
N ASN A 22 2.79 8.03 -1.87
CA ASN A 22 1.90 8.26 -3.01
C ASN A 22 0.43 8.00 -2.65
N VAL A 23 0.16 6.93 -1.87
CA VAL A 23 -1.20 6.63 -1.40
C VAL A 23 -1.69 7.68 -0.40
N ILE A 24 -0.80 8.18 0.48
CA ILE A 24 -1.14 9.31 1.37
C ILE A 24 -1.52 10.55 0.57
N VAL A 25 -0.73 10.90 -0.46
CA VAL A 25 -1.03 12.05 -1.33
C VAL A 25 -2.36 11.85 -2.07
N PHE A 26 -2.63 10.64 -2.58
CA PHE A 26 -3.92 10.32 -3.18
C PHE A 26 -5.08 10.51 -2.20
N LEU A 27 -4.99 9.94 -0.99
CA LEU A 27 -6.04 10.03 0.03
C LEU A 27 -6.26 11.45 0.55
N ALA A 28 -5.23 12.28 0.57
CA ALA A 28 -5.31 13.69 0.96
C ALA A 28 -5.81 14.60 -0.18
N SER A 29 -5.91 14.08 -1.41
CA SER A 29 -6.34 14.85 -2.58
C SER A 29 -7.86 14.86 -2.75
N GLY A 30 -8.35 15.68 -3.69
CA GLY A 30 -9.75 15.65 -4.08
C GLY A 30 -10.17 14.37 -4.82
N TYR A 31 -9.23 13.52 -5.27
CA TYR A 31 -9.58 12.29 -6.00
C TYR A 31 -10.22 11.23 -5.11
N SER A 32 -9.92 11.26 -3.81
CA SER A 32 -10.49 10.37 -2.80
C SER A 32 -11.72 10.98 -2.10
N SER A 33 -12.33 12.05 -2.63
CA SER A 33 -13.39 12.78 -1.92
C SER A 33 -14.64 11.95 -1.59
N TYR A 34 -14.82 10.82 -2.27
CA TYR A 34 -15.91 9.86 -2.04
C TYR A 34 -15.47 8.60 -1.30
N MET A 35 -14.20 8.48 -0.90
CA MET A 35 -13.67 7.35 -0.14
C MET A 35 -13.62 7.72 1.35
N THR A 36 -14.45 7.06 2.16
CA THR A 36 -14.45 7.24 3.62
C THR A 36 -14.60 5.90 4.30
N GLY A 37 -13.82 5.67 5.37
CA GLY A 37 -13.78 4.38 6.07
C GLY A 37 -13.10 3.23 5.31
N GLU A 38 -12.54 3.50 4.13
CA GLU A 38 -11.90 2.50 3.27
C GLU A 38 -10.43 2.26 3.67
N VAL A 39 -9.99 1.01 3.53
CA VAL A 39 -8.58 0.61 3.72
C VAL A 39 -7.96 0.33 2.35
N VAL A 40 -6.95 1.11 1.99
CA VAL A 40 -6.19 0.92 0.74
C VAL A 40 -4.92 0.12 1.04
N PRO A 41 -4.82 -1.15 0.61
CA PRO A 41 -3.61 -1.93 0.81
C PRO A 41 -2.46 -1.39 -0.07
N VAL A 42 -1.29 -1.17 0.54
CA VAL A 42 -0.03 -0.82 -0.16
C VAL A 42 0.93 -2.02 -0.20
N SER A 43 0.40 -3.23 -0.03
CA SER A 43 1.11 -4.50 -0.09
C SER A 43 0.69 -5.28 -1.33
N SER A 44 1.54 -6.15 -1.84
CA SER A 44 1.20 -7.08 -2.92
C SER A 44 0.58 -8.39 -2.42
N GLN A 45 0.27 -8.50 -1.12
CA GLN A 45 -0.32 -9.71 -0.51
C GLN A 45 -1.83 -9.86 -0.75
N HIS A 46 -2.51 -8.80 -1.15
CA HIS A 46 -3.98 -8.76 -1.31
C HIS A 46 -4.41 -8.45 -2.75
N ALA A 47 -3.46 -8.48 -3.71
CA ALA A 47 -3.70 -8.21 -5.13
C ALA A 47 -4.28 -9.42 -5.85
#